data_AF-A0A7K3HDS1-F1
#
_entry.id   AF-A0A7K3HDS1-F1
#
_cell.length_a   1.000
_cell.length_b   1.000
_cell.length_c   1.000
_cell.angle_alpha   90.00
_cell.angle_beta   90.00
_cell.angle_gamma   90.00
#
_symmetry.space_group_name_H-M   'P 1'
#
loop_
_entity.id
_entity.type
_entity.pdbx_description
1 polymer ?
#
loop_
_entity_poly.entity_id
_entity_poly.type
_entity_poly.pdbx_seq_one_letter_code
_entity_poly.pdbx_strand_id
1 'polypeptide(L)'
;MRQDRDSDAAYRDLAAMLLTIAERYTEGRIGELLDEADLAGAEPVVDRAGLRFAAAGALVLGVLGAASWSGVPAEVMGPLLGVTVTTALVVTYGIGIPSPSDLLDIVRGADRR
;
A
#
# COMPACT_ATOMS: atom_id res chain seq x y z
N MET A 1 -22.73 5.27 4.54
CA MET A 1 -22.25 6.60 4.11
C MET A 1 -23.25 7.64 4.59
N ARG A 2 -22.83 8.55 5.48
CA ARG A 2 -23.63 9.69 5.93
C ARG A 2 -23.30 10.87 5.02
N GLN A 3 -24.25 11.29 4.19
CA GLN A 3 -24.07 12.45 3.32
C GLN A 3 -24.52 13.69 4.09
N ASP A 4 -23.60 14.63 4.33
CA ASP A 4 -23.94 15.88 5.01
C ASP A 4 -24.90 16.71 4.18
N ARG A 5 -25.93 17.26 4.84
CA ARG A 5 -27.03 18.00 4.19
C ARG A 5 -26.71 19.49 4.02
N ASP A 6 -25.66 19.96 4.68
CA ASP A 6 -25.15 21.33 4.59
C ASP A 6 -23.76 21.33 3.95
N SER A 7 -23.72 21.66 2.66
CA SER A 7 -22.49 21.63 1.87
C SER A 7 -21.49 22.72 2.29
N ASP A 8 -21.95 23.88 2.73
CA ASP A 8 -21.08 25.01 3.09
C ASP A 8 -20.33 24.78 4.40
N ALA A 9 -20.96 24.09 5.35
CA ALA A 9 -20.29 23.63 6.56
C ALA A 9 -19.25 22.55 6.23
N ALA A 10 -19.66 21.55 5.43
CA ALA A 10 -18.79 20.45 5.05
C ALA A 10 -17.53 20.92 4.26
N TYR A 11 -17.67 21.91 3.39
CA TYR A 11 -16.53 22.48 2.67
C TYR A 11 -15.57 23.23 3.58
N ARG A 12 -16.06 23.92 4.60
CA ARG A 12 -15.21 24.59 5.59
C ARG A 12 -14.45 23.58 6.44
N ASP A 13 -15.12 22.52 6.89
CA ASP A 13 -14.48 21.47 7.68
C ASP A 13 -13.43 20.72 6.85
N LEU A 14 -13.72 20.43 5.57
CA LEU A 14 -12.75 19.85 4.64
C LEU A 14 -11.55 20.77 4.43
N ALA A 15 -11.77 22.08 4.24
CA ALA A 15 -10.68 23.03 4.05
C ALA A 15 -9.78 23.11 5.29
N ALA A 16 -10.36 23.07 6.49
CA ALA A 16 -9.60 23.03 7.74
C ALA A 16 -8.75 21.75 7.85
N MET A 17 -9.34 20.58 7.57
CA MET A 17 -8.59 19.31 7.57
C MET A 17 -7.44 19.31 6.55
N LEU A 18 -7.67 19.80 5.33
CA LEU A 18 -6.63 19.89 4.30
C LEU A 18 -5.48 20.81 4.72
N LEU A 19 -5.80 21.91 5.39
CA LEU A 19 -4.78 22.82 5.93
C LEU A 19 -3.93 22.11 7.00
N THR A 20 -4.56 21.42 7.95
CA THR A 20 -3.87 20.63 8.97
C THR A 20 -2.94 19.59 8.33
N ILE A 21 -3.44 18.83 7.35
CA ILE A 21 -2.64 17.83 6.63
C ILE A 21 -1.43 18.48 5.96
N ALA A 22 -1.59 19.64 5.31
CA ALA A 22 -0.51 20.34 4.65
C ALA A 22 0.58 20.82 5.65
N GLU A 23 0.18 21.35 6.80
CA GLU A 23 1.09 21.76 7.88
C GLU A 23 1.85 20.56 8.45
N ARG A 24 1.14 19.47 8.78
CA ARG A 24 1.79 18.25 9.29
C ARG A 24 2.74 17.64 8.26
N TYR A 25 2.41 17.72 6.98
CA TYR A 25 3.27 17.23 5.92
C TYR A 25 4.56 18.06 5.79
N THR A 26 4.50 19.39 5.90
CA THR A 26 5.71 20.24 5.88
C THR A 26 6.56 20.09 7.14
N GLU A 27 5.94 19.75 8.27
CA GLU A 27 6.62 19.36 9.51
C GLU A 27 7.25 17.95 9.46
N GLY A 28 6.99 17.18 8.40
CA GLY A 28 7.48 15.80 8.24
C GLY A 28 6.70 14.75 9.03
N ARG A 29 5.52 15.08 9.57
CA ARG A 29 4.65 14.18 10.34
C ARG A 29 3.76 13.32 9.44
N ILE A 30 4.37 12.44 8.63
CA ILE A 30 3.69 11.64 7.59
C ILE A 30 2.73 10.57 8.17
N GLY A 31 2.84 10.21 9.45
CA GLY A 31 1.99 9.20 10.11
C GLY A 31 0.88 9.75 11.00
N GLU A 32 0.79 11.07 11.18
CA GLU A 32 -0.10 11.73 12.14
C GLU A 32 -0.59 13.04 11.55
N LEU A 33 -1.31 12.91 10.42
CA LEU A 33 -1.73 14.05 9.60
C LEU A 33 -2.95 14.79 10.15
N LEU A 34 -3.69 14.15 11.05
CA LEU A 34 -4.88 14.66 11.71
C LEU A 34 -4.75 14.42 13.21
N ASP A 35 -5.33 15.31 14.00
CA ASP A 35 -5.34 15.15 15.45
C ASP A 35 -6.35 14.05 15.84
N GLU A 36 -6.13 13.39 16.98
CA GLU A 36 -6.98 12.29 17.46
C GLU A 36 -8.47 12.68 17.58
N ALA A 37 -8.73 13.96 17.87
CA ALA A 37 -10.08 14.52 17.94
C ALA A 37 -10.80 14.48 16.58
N ASP A 38 -10.07 14.71 15.48
CA ASP A 38 -10.60 14.68 14.11
C ASP A 38 -10.79 13.24 13.60
N LEU A 39 -10.10 12.28 14.21
CA LEU A 39 -10.22 10.84 13.92
C LEU A 39 -11.29 10.15 14.78
N ALA A 40 -11.90 10.86 15.73
CA ALA A 40 -12.87 10.29 16.67
C ALA A 40 -14.08 9.68 15.94
N GLY A 41 -14.23 8.36 16.07
CA GLY A 41 -15.32 7.60 15.44
C GLY A 41 -15.03 7.15 14.00
N ALA A 42 -13.82 7.41 13.47
CA ALA A 42 -13.35 6.77 12.25
C ALA A 42 -13.04 5.28 12.51
N GLU A 43 -13.39 4.42 11.56
CA GLU A 43 -13.07 3.00 11.65
C GLU A 43 -11.62 2.78 11.22
N PRO A 44 -10.73 2.30 12.11
CA PRO A 44 -9.33 2.10 11.77
C PRO A 44 -9.19 1.04 10.68
N VAL A 45 -8.53 1.41 9.58
CA VAL A 45 -8.24 0.47 8.49
C VAL A 45 -6.94 -0.27 8.81
N VAL A 46 -7.03 -1.59 8.93
CA VAL A 46 -5.83 -2.43 9.11
C VAL A 46 -5.01 -2.39 7.82
N ASP A 47 -3.83 -1.77 7.89
CA ASP A 47 -2.88 -1.83 6.80
C ASP A 47 -2.27 -3.24 6.66
N ARG A 48 -2.69 -3.93 5.60
CA ARG A 48 -2.18 -5.25 5.21
C ARG A 48 -1.16 -5.18 4.08
N ALA A 49 -0.65 -3.99 3.74
CA ALA A 49 0.29 -3.81 2.64
C ALA A 49 1.58 -4.62 2.85
N GLY A 50 2.13 -4.62 4.08
CA GLY A 50 3.30 -5.46 4.42
C GLY A 50 3.04 -6.96 4.24
N LEU A 51 1.86 -7.45 4.65
CA LEU A 51 1.49 -8.85 4.49
C LEU A 51 1.29 -9.23 3.01
N ARG A 52 0.66 -8.35 2.22
CA ARG A 52 0.49 -8.54 0.78
C ARG A 52 1.84 -8.56 0.07
N PHE A 53 2.76 -7.68 0.46
CA PHE A 53 4.12 -7.64 -0.07
C PHE A 53 4.89 -8.94 0.23
N ALA A 54 4.85 -9.40 1.48
CA ALA A 54 5.45 -10.66 1.89
C ALA A 54 4.86 -11.86 1.14
N ALA A 55 3.53 -11.89 0.97
CA ALA A 55 2.85 -12.93 0.20
C ALA A 55 3.27 -12.91 -1.29
N ALA A 56 3.37 -11.73 -1.91
CA ALA A 56 3.84 -11.60 -3.28
C ALA A 56 5.27 -12.11 -3.44
N GLY A 57 6.18 -11.70 -2.55
CA GLY A 57 7.56 -12.18 -2.52
C GLY A 57 7.64 -13.71 -2.35
N ALA A 58 6.85 -14.27 -1.43
CA ALA A 58 6.79 -15.71 -1.20
C ALA A 58 6.29 -16.48 -2.44
N LEU A 59 5.30 -15.95 -3.16
CA LEU A 59 4.82 -16.55 -4.41
C LEU A 59 5.91 -16.56 -5.49
N VAL A 60 6.60 -15.42 -5.69
CA VAL A 60 7.67 -15.33 -6.69
C VAL A 60 8.82 -16.29 -6.36
N LEU A 61 9.27 -16.29 -5.11
CA LEU A 61 10.35 -17.19 -4.66
C LEU A 61 9.94 -18.66 -4.75
N GLY A 62 8.70 -19.00 -4.39
CA GLY A 62 8.19 -20.37 -4.46
C GLY A 62 8.15 -20.89 -5.90
N VAL A 63 7.65 -20.09 -6.84
CA VAL A 63 7.56 -20.47 -8.26
C VAL A 63 8.94 -20.58 -8.89
N LEU A 64 9.82 -19.60 -8.68
CA LEU A 64 11.19 -19.63 -9.23
C LEU A 64 12.02 -20.75 -8.60
N GLY A 65 11.88 -20.98 -7.30
CA GLY A 65 12.53 -22.09 -6.60
C GLY A 65 12.10 -23.44 -7.17
N ALA A 66 10.80 -23.66 -7.35
CA ALA A 66 10.27 -24.88 -7.97
C ALA A 66 10.75 -25.04 -9.42
N ALA A 67 10.72 -23.97 -10.22
CA ALA A 67 11.22 -23.99 -11.60
C ALA A 67 12.70 -24.38 -11.67
N SER A 68 13.53 -23.83 -10.77
CA SER A 68 14.95 -24.14 -10.68
C SER A 68 15.22 -25.60 -10.34
N TRP A 69 14.45 -26.18 -9.42
CA TRP A 69 14.56 -27.59 -9.04
C TRP A 69 14.07 -28.54 -10.13
N SER A 70 13.09 -28.12 -10.92
CA SER A 70 12.58 -28.91 -12.05
C SER A 70 13.48 -28.88 -13.30
N GLY A 71 14.60 -28.15 -13.26
CA GLY A 71 15.55 -28.08 -14.36
C GLY A 71 15.06 -27.26 -15.55
N VAL A 72 14.22 -26.24 -15.31
CA VAL A 72 13.74 -25.34 -16.37
C VAL A 72 14.94 -24.67 -17.06
N PRO A 73 14.98 -24.65 -18.41
CA PRO A 73 16.07 -24.02 -19.15
C PRO A 73 16.21 -22.53 -18.83
N ALA A 74 17.45 -22.04 -18.79
CA ALA A 74 17.75 -20.67 -18.44
C ALA A 74 17.14 -19.65 -19.42
N GLU A 75 16.93 -20.02 -20.69
CA GLU A 75 16.35 -19.12 -21.68
C GLU A 75 14.89 -18.75 -21.36
N VAL A 76 14.18 -19.65 -20.65
CA VAL A 76 12.77 -19.44 -20.29
C VAL A 76 12.64 -18.74 -18.93
N MET A 77 13.72 -18.65 -18.15
CA MET A 77 13.65 -18.10 -16.79
C MET A 77 13.36 -16.61 -16.73
N GLY A 78 13.90 -15.82 -17.67
CA GLY A 78 13.58 -14.39 -17.77
C GLY A 78 12.09 -14.14 -18.00
N PRO A 79 11.49 -14.71 -19.06
CA PRO A 79 10.05 -14.62 -19.30
C PRO A 79 9.19 -15.16 -18.15
N LEU A 80 9.57 -16.30 -17.56
CA LEU A 80 8.87 -16.87 -16.40
C LEU A 80 8.87 -15.92 -15.20
N LEU A 81 9.99 -15.25 -14.92
CA LEU A 81 10.08 -14.27 -13.85
C LEU A 81 9.09 -13.12 -14.09
N GLY A 82 9.05 -12.56 -15.30
CA GLY A 82 8.13 -11.47 -15.64
C GLY A 82 6.66 -11.84 -15.45
N VAL A 83 6.25 -13.00 -15.94
CA VAL A 83 4.88 -13.52 -15.78
C VAL A 83 4.55 -13.78 -14.32
N THR A 84 5.47 -14.38 -13.58
CA THR A 84 5.28 -14.73 -12.16
C THR A 84 5.14 -13.48 -11.30
N VAL A 85 6.03 -12.50 -11.46
CA VAL A 85 5.96 -11.23 -10.72
C VAL A 85 4.65 -10.50 -11.02
N THR A 86 4.28 -10.40 -12.30
CA THR A 86 3.03 -9.75 -12.70
C THR A 86 1.82 -10.45 -12.09
N THR A 87 1.78 -11.78 -12.16
CA THR A 87 0.68 -12.58 -11.60
C THR A 87 0.62 -12.45 -10.08
N ALA A 88 1.76 -12.51 -9.38
CA ALA A 88 1.83 -12.37 -7.94
C ALA A 88 1.30 -11.00 -7.48
N LEU A 89 1.67 -9.93 -8.18
CA LEU A 89 1.16 -8.58 -7.88
C LEU A 89 -0.34 -8.48 -8.12
N VAL A 90 -0.85 -8.98 -9.24
CA VAL A 90 -2.30 -8.96 -9.54
C VAL A 90 -3.09 -9.76 -8.51
N VAL A 91 -2.59 -10.91 -8.08
CA VAL A 91 -3.26 -11.76 -7.07
C VAL A 91 -3.27 -11.10 -5.69
N THR A 92 -2.21 -10.37 -5.31
CA THR A 92 -2.06 -9.81 -3.96
C THR A 92 -2.59 -8.38 -3.81
N TYR A 93 -2.52 -7.56 -4.86
CA TYR A 93 -2.94 -6.16 -4.87
C TYR A 93 -4.15 -5.87 -5.78
N GLY A 94 -4.59 -6.82 -6.61
CA GLY A 94 -5.68 -6.61 -7.57
C GLY A 94 -5.26 -5.68 -8.73
N ILE A 95 -6.20 -4.87 -9.23
CA ILE A 95 -5.95 -3.91 -10.33
C ILE A 95 -5.13 -2.70 -9.86
N GLY A 96 -5.04 -2.46 -8.54
CA GLY A 96 -4.23 -1.38 -7.97
C GLY A 96 -2.76 -1.78 -7.85
N ILE A 97 -2.01 -1.78 -8.95
CA ILE A 97 -0.57 -2.08 -8.92
C ILE A 97 0.14 -0.99 -8.11
N PRO A 98 0.87 -1.35 -7.03
CA PRO A 98 1.55 -0.38 -6.19
C PRO A 98 2.64 0.37 -6.96
N SER A 99 2.76 1.67 -6.70
CA SER A 99 3.86 2.48 -7.23
C SER A 99 5.19 2.04 -6.60
N PRO A 100 6.34 2.21 -7.28
CA PRO A 100 7.65 1.97 -6.67
C PRO A 100 7.88 2.73 -5.36
N SER A 101 7.27 3.92 -5.19
CA SER A 101 7.31 4.68 -3.93
C SER A 101 6.64 3.91 -2.79
N ASP A 102 5.47 3.33 -3.06
CA ASP A 102 4.66 2.61 -2.07
C ASP A 102 5.40 1.35 -1.61
N LEU A 103 6.12 0.69 -2.51
CA LEU A 103 6.96 -0.45 -2.16
C LEU A 103 8.08 -0.06 -1.19
N LEU A 104 8.74 1.08 -1.43
CA LEU A 104 9.77 1.60 -0.52
C LEU A 104 9.18 1.99 0.84
N ASP A 105 7.99 2.58 0.85
CA ASP A 105 7.30 2.96 2.07
C ASP A 105 6.81 1.74 2.86
N ILE A 106 6.41 0.65 2.20
CA ILE A 106 6.09 -0.63 2.86
C ILE A 106 7.34 -1.22 3.52
N VAL A 107 8.47 -1.23 2.81
CA VAL A 107 9.75 -1.74 3.34
C VAL A 107 10.22 -0.89 4.52
N ARG A 108 10.10 0.43 4.43
CA ARG A 108 10.45 1.37 5.52
C ARG A 108 9.46 1.35 6.68
N GLY A 109 8.18 1.14 6.41
CA GLY A 109 7.11 1.09 7.40
C GLY A 109 7.16 -0.18 8.25
N ALA A 110 7.70 -1.28 7.72
CA ALA A 110 7.97 -2.50 8.49
C ALA A 110 9.00 -2.30 9.61
N ASP A 111 9.87 -1.28 9.50
CA ASP A 111 10.96 -0.98 10.45
C ASP A 111 10.52 -0.06 11.61
N ARG A 112 9.27 0.45 11.58
CA ARG A 112 8.70 1.37 12.60
C ARG A 112 7.82 0.70 13.65
N ARG A 113 7.86 -0.63 13.78
CA ARG A 113 7.15 -1.38 14.84
C ARG A 113 8.07 -1.82 15.95
#